data_AF-A0A4P9XY95-F1
#
_entry.id   AF-A0A4P9XY95-F1
#
_cell.length_a   1.000
_cell.length_b   1.000
_cell.length_c   1.000
_cell.angle_alpha   90.00
_cell.angle_beta   90.00
_cell.angle_gamma   90.00
#
_symmetry.space_group_name_H-M   'P 1'
#
loop_
_entity.id
_entity.type
_entity.pdbx_description
1 polymer ?
#
loop_
_entity_poly.entity_id
_entity_poly.type
_entity_poly.pdbx_seq_one_letter_code
_entity_poly.pdbx_strand_id
1 'polypeptide(L)'
;MSSSKHTGPTPLSSPSYHGFLSSLFDAQILFTAAIMGTIPILTRRLTSPSLAPRSGAIYVYDEEVARIQRWTDGRAWSPARSISSPFQRYLELE
;
A
#
# COMPACT_ATOMS: atom_id res chain seq x y z
N MET A 1 -11.34 28.01 23.51
CA MET A 1 -11.23 28.04 22.04
C MET A 1 -9.76 28.01 21.68
N SER A 2 -9.23 26.89 21.18
CA SER A 2 -7.98 26.90 20.41
C SER A 2 -7.88 25.64 19.56
N SER A 3 -8.21 25.86 18.29
CA SER A 3 -7.69 25.22 17.08
C SER A 3 -7.62 23.69 17.01
N SER A 4 -8.67 23.13 16.41
CA SER A 4 -8.63 21.88 15.66
C SER A 4 -7.49 21.95 14.64
N LYS A 5 -6.44 21.15 14.87
CA LYS A 5 -5.40 20.95 13.86
C LYS A 5 -6.02 20.12 12.75
N HIS A 6 -6.25 20.73 11.59
CA HIS A 6 -6.43 20.00 10.35
C HIS A 6 -5.15 19.20 10.09
N THR A 7 -5.14 17.93 10.48
CA THR A 7 -4.09 16.99 10.15
C THR A 7 -4.18 16.72 8.65
N GLY A 8 -3.42 17.48 7.85
CA GLY A 8 -3.17 17.10 6.46
C GLY A 8 -2.56 15.69 6.40
N PRO A 9 -2.66 14.98 5.27
CA PRO A 9 -2.16 13.61 5.17
C PRO A 9 -0.64 13.60 5.42
N THR A 10 -0.26 13.11 6.60
CA THR A 10 1.15 12.87 6.94
C THR A 10 1.70 11.89 5.90
N PRO A 11 2.81 12.22 5.22
CA PRO A 11 3.39 11.29 4.27
C PRO A 11 3.80 10.01 5.00
N LEU A 12 3.38 8.87 4.46
CA LEU A 12 3.54 7.60 5.15
C LEU A 12 5.02 7.23 5.27
N SER A 13 5.51 7.27 6.51
CA SER A 13 6.79 6.69 6.90
C SER A 13 6.66 5.20 7.23
N SER A 14 5.47 4.61 7.08
CA SER A 14 5.12 3.25 7.49
C SER A 14 4.09 2.63 6.53
N PRO A 15 4.00 1.30 6.43
CA PRO A 15 2.93 0.66 5.66
C PRO A 15 1.53 1.01 6.20
N SER A 16 0.51 0.86 5.35
CA SER A 16 -0.89 1.01 5.73
C SER A 16 -1.31 -0.04 6.74
N TYR A 17 -0.78 -1.26 6.59
CA TYR A 17 -1.01 -2.37 7.50
C TYR A 17 0.19 -3.31 7.50
N HIS A 18 0.39 -4.05 8.58
CA HIS A 18 1.40 -5.09 8.68
C HIS A 18 0.76 -6.44 8.96
N GLY A 19 0.81 -7.37 8.00
CA GLY A 19 0.19 -8.68 8.11
C GLY A 19 0.22 -9.45 6.79
N PHE A 20 -0.63 -10.46 6.67
CA PHE A 20 -0.72 -11.30 5.47
C PHE A 20 -2.09 -11.12 4.81
N LEU A 21 -2.08 -10.87 3.49
CA LEU A 21 -3.28 -10.75 2.68
C LEU A 21 -3.50 -12.08 1.96
N SER A 22 -4.40 -12.90 2.50
CA SER A 22 -4.64 -14.28 2.05
C SER A 22 -5.82 -14.41 1.09
N SER A 23 -6.79 -13.50 1.20
CA SER A 23 -8.08 -13.60 0.52
C SER A 23 -8.56 -12.24 -0.02
N LEU A 24 -9.55 -12.30 -0.92
CA LEU A 24 -10.24 -11.09 -1.39
C LEU A 24 -10.93 -10.36 -0.24
N PHE A 25 -11.45 -11.10 0.75
CA PHE A 25 -12.10 -10.52 1.92
C PHE A 25 -11.13 -9.70 2.76
N ASP A 26 -9.90 -10.17 2.94
CA ASP A 26 -8.85 -9.41 3.63
C ASP A 26 -8.59 -8.06 2.93
N ALA A 27 -8.53 -8.08 1.59
CA ALA A 27 -8.37 -6.87 0.80
C ALA A 27 -9.57 -5.90 0.98
N GLN A 28 -10.80 -6.42 1.01
CA GLN A 28 -12.01 -5.61 1.22
C GLN A 28 -12.01 -4.94 2.60
N ILE A 29 -11.57 -5.64 3.65
CA ILE A 29 -11.42 -5.06 4.98
C ILE A 29 -10.42 -3.91 4.96
N LEU A 30 -9.24 -4.11 4.34
CA LEU A 30 -8.21 -3.09 4.27
C LEU A 30 -8.66 -1.86 3.46
N PHE A 31 -9.34 -2.06 2.34
CA PHE A 31 -9.93 -0.95 1.57
C PHE A 31 -10.98 -0.18 2.37
N THR A 32 -11.87 -0.89 3.07
CA THR A 32 -12.89 -0.25 3.91
C THR A 32 -12.25 0.55 5.04
N ALA A 33 -11.25 -0.03 5.72
CA ALA A 33 -10.51 0.66 6.77
C ALA A 33 -9.76 1.89 6.24
N ALA A 34 -9.23 1.83 5.03
CA ALA A 34 -8.56 2.94 4.38
C ALA A 34 -9.54 4.08 4.03
N ILE A 35 -10.70 3.75 3.45
CA ILE A 35 -11.77 4.70 3.12
C ILE A 35 -12.32 5.38 4.38
N MET A 36 -12.45 4.63 5.48
CA MET A 36 -12.88 5.16 6.77
C MET A 36 -11.78 5.98 7.50
N GLY A 37 -10.54 5.98 6.99
CA GLY A 37 -9.41 6.66 7.62
C GLY A 37 -8.84 5.95 8.86
N THR A 38 -9.23 4.70 9.10
CA THR A 38 -8.73 3.88 10.22
C THR A 38 -7.29 3.42 9.99
N ILE A 39 -6.92 3.17 8.73
CA ILE A 39 -5.53 2.94 8.32
C ILE A 39 -5.09 4.00 7.32
N PRO A 40 -3.79 4.34 7.27
CA PRO A 40 -3.34 5.38 6.37
C PRO A 40 -3.34 4.94 4.90
N ILE A 41 -3.67 5.88 4.01
CA ILE A 41 -3.52 5.74 2.55
C ILE A 41 -2.23 6.42 2.10
N LEU A 42 -1.45 5.75 1.26
CA LEU A 42 -0.25 6.32 0.67
C LEU A 42 -0.66 7.36 -0.38
N THR A 43 -0.29 8.61 -0.15
CA THR A 43 -0.67 9.76 -0.98
C THR A 43 0.43 10.24 -1.94
N ARG A 44 1.58 9.55 -1.99
CA ARG A 44 2.69 9.84 -2.90
C ARG A 44 3.63 8.64 -3.03
N ARG A 45 4.50 8.64 -4.03
CA ARG A 45 5.55 7.62 -4.18
C ARG A 45 6.48 7.54 -2.97
N LEU A 46 6.93 6.32 -2.67
CA LEU A 46 7.98 6.08 -1.70
C LEU A 46 9.31 6.61 -2.24
N THR A 47 10.00 7.42 -1.45
CA THR A 47 11.25 8.09 -1.84
C THR A 47 12.46 7.64 -1.02
N SER A 48 12.24 6.90 0.06
CA SER A 48 13.30 6.40 0.94
C SER A 48 13.40 4.87 0.88
N PRO A 49 14.62 4.30 0.82
CA PRO A 49 14.85 2.85 0.93
C PRO A 49 14.28 2.22 2.20
N SER A 50 14.17 2.99 3.29
CA SER A 50 13.56 2.53 4.55
C SER A 50 12.08 2.16 4.39
N LEU A 51 11.43 2.67 3.33
CA LEU A 51 10.03 2.43 3.02
C LEU A 51 9.85 1.31 1.99
N ALA A 52 10.94 0.74 1.46
CA ALA A 52 10.85 -0.37 0.52
C ALA A 52 10.00 -1.51 1.11
N PRO A 53 9.20 -2.20 0.27
CA PRO A 53 8.34 -3.27 0.74
C PRO A 53 9.20 -4.35 1.42
N ARG A 54 8.74 -4.75 2.60
CA ARG A 54 9.29 -5.82 3.43
C ARG A 54 8.21 -6.88 3.61
N SER A 55 8.61 -8.08 4.03
CA SER A 55 7.65 -9.14 4.38
C SER A 55 6.60 -8.58 5.35
N GLY A 56 5.33 -8.79 5.03
CA GLY A 56 4.18 -8.31 5.81
C GLY A 56 3.76 -6.86 5.57
N ALA A 57 4.55 -6.03 4.89
CA ALA A 57 4.18 -4.64 4.63
C ALA A 57 3.12 -4.53 3.52
N ILE A 58 1.97 -3.95 3.86
CA ILE A 58 0.86 -3.72 2.92
C ILE A 58 0.63 -2.23 2.76
N TYR A 59 0.59 -1.76 1.50
CA TYR A 59 0.36 -0.38 1.14
C TYR A 59 -0.96 -0.27 0.37
N VAL A 60 -1.82 0.64 0.81
CA VAL A 60 -3.04 1.02 0.11
C VAL A 60 -2.86 2.43 -0.41
N TYR A 61 -3.11 2.66 -1.69
CA TYR A 61 -3.01 3.97 -2.30
C TYR A 61 -4.19 4.22 -3.24
N ASP A 62 -4.56 5.49 -3.38
CA ASP A 62 -5.39 5.96 -4.48
C ASP A 62 -4.47 6.33 -5.65
N GLU A 63 -4.76 5.82 -6.85
CA GLU A 63 -3.90 5.98 -8.03
C GLU A 63 -3.72 7.45 -8.43
N GLU A 64 -4.79 8.24 -8.39
CA GLU A 64 -4.79 9.63 -8.82
C GLU A 64 -4.11 10.54 -7.80
N VAL A 65 -4.40 10.34 -6.51
CA VAL A 65 -3.81 11.11 -5.42
C VAL A 65 -2.32 10.79 -5.30
N ALA A 66 -1.94 9.51 -5.31
CA ALA A 66 -0.56 9.10 -5.15
C ALA A 66 0.29 9.27 -6.42
N ARG A 67 -0.36 9.41 -7.59
CA ARG A 67 0.27 9.40 -8.92
C ARG A 67 1.06 8.10 -9.16
N ILE A 68 0.45 6.97 -8.77
CA ILE A 68 1.04 5.63 -8.88
C ILE A 68 0.11 4.75 -9.73
N GLN A 69 0.31 4.74 -11.04
CA GLN A 69 -0.40 3.81 -11.93
C GLN A 69 0.18 2.39 -11.87
N ARG A 70 1.48 2.31 -11.62
CA ARG A 70 2.21 1.06 -11.44
C ARG A 70 3.17 1.20 -10.27
N TRP A 71 3.11 0.24 -9.36
CA TRP A 71 4.06 0.13 -8.26
C TRP A 71 5.48 -0.07 -8.79
N THR A 72 6.43 0.66 -8.21
CA THR A 72 7.86 0.54 -8.52
C THR A 72 8.64 0.70 -7.22
N ASP A 73 9.40 -0.32 -6.84
CA ASP A 73 10.19 -0.37 -5.61
C ASP A 73 11.69 -0.60 -5.86
N GLY A 74 12.11 -0.59 -7.13
CA GLY A 74 13.51 -0.79 -7.51
C GLY A 74 13.98 -2.25 -7.43
N ARG A 75 13.09 -3.20 -7.14
CA ARG A 75 13.42 -4.64 -7.14
C ARG A 75 13.12 -5.29 -8.48
N ALA A 76 13.85 -6.35 -8.80
CA ALA A 76 13.55 -7.20 -9.93
C ALA A 76 12.48 -8.22 -9.55
N TRP A 77 11.43 -8.34 -10.39
CA TRP A 77 10.28 -9.21 -10.14
C TRP A 77 10.04 -10.15 -11.31
N SER A 78 9.63 -11.38 -11.01
CA SER A 78 9.17 -12.34 -12.03
C SER A 78 7.98 -11.80 -12.82
N PRO A 79 7.66 -12.35 -14.01
CA PRO A 79 6.38 -12.07 -14.66
C PRO A 79 5.19 -12.39 -13.75
N ALA A 80 4.09 -11.65 -13.92
CA ALA A 80 2.87 -11.83 -13.14
C ALA A 80 2.28 -13.23 -13.36
N ARG A 81 1.92 -13.91 -12.27
CA ARG A 81 1.15 -15.16 -12.33
C ARG A 81 -0.30 -14.89 -11.96
N SER A 82 -1.19 -14.97 -12.95
CA SER A 82 -2.65 -14.97 -12.73
C SER A 82 -3.11 -16.41 -12.56
N ILE A 83 -3.55 -16.79 -11.36
CA ILE A 83 -4.07 -18.14 -11.06
C ILE A 83 -5.47 -17.95 -10.50
N SER A 84 -6.51 -18.01 -11.35
CA SER A 84 -7.94 -17.99 -10.97
C SER A 84 -8.28 -17.15 -9.72
N SER A 85 -7.66 -15.97 -9.60
CA SER A 85 -7.61 -15.16 -8.39
C SER A 85 -7.51 -13.70 -8.83
N PRO A 86 -8.13 -12.77 -8.09
CA PRO A 86 -8.01 -11.35 -8.37
C PRO A 86 -6.60 -10.80 -8.09
N PHE A 87 -5.71 -11.59 -7.47
CA PHE A 87 -4.37 -11.17 -7.11
C PHE A 87 -3.34 -11.55 -8.17
N GLN A 88 -2.51 -10.57 -8.53
CA GLN A 88 -1.27 -10.81 -9.25
C GLN A 88 -0.15 -11.13 -8.27
N ARG A 89 0.55 -12.24 -8.49
CA ARG A 89 1.69 -12.66 -7.67
C ARG A 89 2.99 -12.56 -8.46
N TYR A 90 4.02 -12.11 -7.75
CA TYR A 90 5.37 -11.88 -8.24
C TYR A 90 6.36 -12.52 -7.26
N LEU A 91 7.44 -13.10 -7.78
CA LEU A 91 8.58 -13.55 -6.98
C LEU A 91 9.73 -12.58 -7.19
N GLU A 92 10.41 -12.20 -6.10
CA GLU A 92 11.63 -11.38 -6.20
C GLU A 92 12.72 -12.20 -6.90
N LEU A 93 13.42 -11.56 -7.84
CA LEU A 93 14.55 -12.13 -8.56
C LEU A 93 15.83 -11.56 -7.95
N GLU A 94 16.82 -12.42 -7.71
CA GLU A 94 18.18 -11.99 -7.34
C GLU A 94 18.93 -11.38 -8.53
#